data_AF-A0A2V7F425-F1
#
_entry.id   AF-A0A2V7F425-F1
#
_cell.length_a   1.000
_cell.length_b   1.000
_cell.length_c   1.000
_cell.angle_alpha   90.00
_cell.angle_beta   90.00
_cell.angle_gamma   90.00
#
_symmetry.space_group_name_H-M   'P 1'
#
loop_
_entity.id
_entity.type
_entity.pdbx_description
1 polymer ?
#
loop_
_entity_poly.entity_id
_entity_poly.type
_entity_poly.pdbx_seq_one_letter_code
_entity_poly.pdbx_strand_id
1 'polypeptide(L)'
;MPEVLREYPTLVGGVDDRAFVAQIWGRETSGGRWEAWIVFVPITRGQMRRTERDTVQATRAAVEYWASGVTSIYLQGALNRSRPVRISAA
;
A
#
# COMPACT_ATOMS: atom_id res chain seq x y z
N MET A 1 11.45 3.59 -10.26
CA MET A 1 10.87 4.58 -9.33
C MET A 1 9.56 4.02 -8.79
N PRO A 2 9.20 4.22 -7.50
CA PRO A 2 7.88 3.86 -7.00
C PRO A 2 6.75 4.67 -7.66
N GLU A 3 5.64 4.01 -7.96
CA GLU A 3 4.41 4.63 -8.47
C GLU A 3 3.17 4.04 -7.77
N VAL A 4 2.07 4.79 -7.81
CA VAL A 4 0.75 4.30 -7.38
C VAL A 4 0.16 3.46 -8.50
N LEU A 5 -0.15 2.20 -8.20
CA LEU A 5 -0.74 1.24 -9.13
C LEU A 5 -2.26 1.15 -8.97
N ARG A 6 -2.77 1.35 -7.74
CA ARG A 6 -4.21 1.34 -7.45
C ARG A 6 -4.50 2.09 -6.15
N GLU A 7 -5.60 2.83 -6.11
CA GLU A 7 -6.17 3.36 -4.88
C GLU A 7 -7.49 2.64 -4.56
N TYR A 8 -7.77 2.41 -3.27
CA TYR A 8 -9.06 1.89 -2.82
C TYR A 8 -9.90 3.03 -2.25
N PRO A 9 -11.14 3.24 -2.76
CA PRO A 9 -12.00 4.31 -2.30
C PRO A 9 -12.58 4.07 -0.89
N THR A 10 -12.52 2.84 -0.39
CA THR A 10 -13.06 2.46 0.93
C THR A 10 -12.05 2.73 2.03
N LEU A 11 -12.49 3.43 3.08
CA LEU A 11 -11.68 3.70 4.26
C LEU A 11 -11.32 2.42 5.02
N VAL A 12 -10.07 2.36 5.49
CA VAL A 12 -9.52 1.26 6.31
C VAL A 12 -9.23 1.77 7.72
N GLY A 13 -9.60 1.01 8.75
CA GLY A 13 -9.29 1.34 10.15
C GLY A 13 -10.40 2.03 10.94
N GLY A 14 -11.59 2.19 10.36
CA GLY A 14 -12.77 2.77 11.02
C GLY A 14 -13.31 4.02 10.32
N VAL A 15 -14.18 4.76 10.99
CA VAL A 15 -14.86 5.96 10.45
C VAL A 15 -14.32 7.28 11.06
N ASP A 16 -13.40 7.19 12.01
CA ASP A 16 -12.90 8.33 12.79
C ASP A 16 -11.52 8.81 12.30
N ASP A 17 -10.84 9.65 13.09
CA ASP A 17 -9.49 10.19 12.86
C ASP A 17 -8.37 9.14 12.70
N ARG A 18 -8.73 7.86 12.70
CA ARG A 18 -7.83 6.71 12.48
C ARG A 18 -8.07 6.04 11.13
N ALA A 19 -8.94 6.60 10.29
CA ALA A 19 -9.22 6.08 8.97
C ALA A 19 -8.09 6.41 7.98
N PHE A 20 -7.82 5.46 7.10
CA PHE A 20 -6.83 5.56 6.05
C PHE A 20 -7.44 5.27 4.68
N VAL A 21 -7.00 6.00 3.66
CA VAL A 21 -7.10 5.57 2.27
C VAL A 21 -5.94 4.62 1.99
N ALA A 22 -6.23 3.47 1.40
CA ALA A 22 -5.21 2.50 1.02
C ALA A 22 -4.80 2.69 -0.44
N GLN A 23 -3.50 2.65 -0.69
CA GLN A 23 -2.90 2.71 -2.02
C GLN A 23 -1.94 1.53 -2.21
N ILE A 24 -2.04 0.83 -3.34
CA ILE A 24 -0.99 -0.07 -3.79
C ILE A 24 0.08 0.76 -4.49
N TRP A 25 1.29 0.70 -3.94
CA TRP A 25 2.48 1.23 -4.56
C TRP A 25 3.31 0.09 -5.11
N GLY A 26 4.02 0.33 -6.20
CA GLY A 26 4.95 -0.65 -6.74
C GLY A 26 6.11 -0.02 -7.49
N ARG A 27 7.14 -0.82 -7.73
CA ARG A 27 8.26 -0.46 -8.59
C ARG A 27 8.87 -1.68 -9.23
N GLU A 28 9.50 -1.44 -10.37
CA GLU A 28 10.46 -2.38 -10.92
C GLU A 28 11.73 -2.45 -10.06
N THR A 29 12.18 -3.67 -9.84
CA THR A 29 13.43 -4.03 -9.17
C THR A 29 14.57 -4.10 -10.17
N SER A 30 15.82 -4.12 -9.71
CA SER A 30 17.00 -4.27 -10.60
C SER A 30 17.00 -5.58 -11.40
N GLY A 31 16.23 -6.59 -10.98
CA GLY A 31 16.08 -7.87 -11.68
C GLY A 31 14.92 -7.92 -12.68
N GLY A 32 14.31 -6.79 -13.05
CA GLY A 32 13.19 -6.73 -14.00
C GLY A 32 11.86 -7.25 -13.46
N ARG A 33 11.80 -7.64 -12.19
CA ARG A 33 10.56 -8.02 -11.49
C ARG A 33 9.91 -6.81 -10.86
N TRP A 34 8.61 -6.88 -10.62
CA TRP A 34 7.85 -5.84 -9.95
C TRP A 34 7.54 -6.21 -8.51
N GLU A 35 7.94 -5.37 -7.57
CA GLU A 35 7.53 -5.49 -6.18
C GLU A 35 6.43 -4.49 -5.84
N ALA A 36 5.58 -4.83 -4.88
CA ALA A 36 4.51 -3.95 -4.43
C ALA A 36 4.24 -4.05 -2.93
N TRP A 37 3.72 -2.96 -2.39
CA TRP A 37 3.37 -2.77 -0.99
C TRP A 37 2.16 -1.85 -0.87
N ILE A 38 1.60 -1.80 0.33
CA ILE A 38 0.43 -0.98 0.64
C ILE A 38 0.89 0.24 1.44
N VAL A 39 0.44 1.41 1.00
CA VAL A 39 0.57 2.67 1.75
C VAL A 39 -0.80 3.07 2.25
N PHE A 40 -0.88 3.41 3.53
CA PHE A 40 -2.05 3.91 4.22
C PHE A 40 -1.87 5.40 4.47
N VAL A 41 -2.67 6.21 3.79
CA VAL A 41 -2.67 7.67 3.87
C VAL A 41 -3.78 8.10 4.83
N PRO A 42 -3.47 8.78 5.95
CA PRO A 42 -4.50 9.20 6.91
C PRO A 42 -5.39 10.29 6.29
N ILE A 43 -6.70 10.23 6.52
CA ILE A 43 -7.66 11.19 5.93
C ILE A 43 -7.72 12.54 6.64
N THR A 44 -7.35 12.59 7.92
CA THR A 44 -7.34 13.84 8.72
C THR A 44 -5.95 14.16 9.23
N ARG A 45 -5.51 13.46 10.29
CA ARG A 45 -4.22 13.66 10.93
C ARG A 45 -3.56 12.32 11.23
N GLY A 46 -2.24 12.27 11.11
CA GLY A 46 -1.47 11.08 11.44
C GLY A 46 -0.28 10.91 10.52
N GLN A 47 0.49 9.88 10.79
CA GLN A 47 1.62 9.50 9.96
C GLN A 47 1.18 8.49 8.91
N MET A 48 1.62 8.69 7.67
CA MET A 48 1.51 7.65 6.64
C MET A 48 2.13 6.35 7.15
N ARG A 49 1.47 5.24 6.88
CA ARG A 49 1.98 3.92 7.21
C ARG A 49 2.19 3.14 5.93
N ARG A 50 3.13 2.20 5.95
CA ARG A 50 3.28 1.25 4.85
C ARG A 50 3.55 -0.15 5.36
N THR A 51 3.14 -1.13 4.59
CA THR A 51 3.68 -2.49 4.73
C THR A 51 5.11 -2.54 4.15
N GLU A 52 5.80 -3.65 4.37
CA GLU A 52 7.11 -3.89 3.76
C GLU A 52 6.96 -4.23 2.27
N ARG A 53 6.87 -5.50 1.93
CA ARG A 53 6.63 -6.01 0.56
C ARG A 53 5.53 -7.04 0.64
N ASP A 54 4.41 -6.81 -0.04
CA ASP A 54 3.28 -7.74 -0.03
C ASP A 54 3.33 -8.73 -1.20
N THR A 55 3.95 -8.35 -2.33
CA THR A 55 4.13 -9.26 -3.46
C THR A 55 5.33 -8.93 -4.33
N VAL A 56 5.79 -9.94 -5.10
CA VAL A 56 6.70 -9.77 -6.24
C VAL A 56 6.17 -10.54 -7.44
N GLN A 57 5.93 -9.81 -8.50
CA GLN A 57 5.40 -10.33 -9.76
C GLN A 57 6.39 -10.16 -10.89
N ALA A 58 6.15 -10.88 -11.99
CA ALA A 58 6.99 -10.78 -13.18
C ALA A 58 6.84 -9.43 -13.89
N THR A 59 5.64 -8.84 -13.86
CA THR A 59 5.31 -7.61 -14.59
C THR A 59 4.46 -6.67 -13.77
N ARG A 60 4.42 -5.40 -14.18
CA ARG A 60 3.51 -4.37 -13.63
C ARG A 60 2.04 -4.82 -13.69
N ALA A 61 1.61 -5.34 -14.84
CA ALA A 61 0.24 -5.81 -15.06
C ALA A 61 -0.14 -6.96 -14.10
N ALA A 62 0.79 -7.86 -13.79
CA ALA A 62 0.56 -8.92 -12.82
C ALA A 62 0.41 -8.38 -11.37
N VAL A 63 1.08 -7.27 -11.04
CA VAL A 63 0.82 -6.56 -9.77
C VAL A 63 -0.57 -5.92 -9.76
N GLU A 64 -0.98 -5.26 -10.84
CA GLU A 64 -2.32 -4.65 -10.94
C GLU A 64 -3.43 -5.71 -10.84
N TYR A 65 -3.21 -6.88 -11.45
CA TYR A 65 -4.12 -8.01 -11.32
C TYR A 65 -4.19 -8.50 -9.87
N TRP A 66 -3.06 -8.69 -9.20
CA TRP A 66 -3.04 -9.02 -7.77
C TRP A 66 -3.77 -7.95 -6.93
N ALA A 67 -3.53 -6.67 -7.22
CA ALA A 67 -4.18 -5.55 -6.54
C ALA A 67 -5.71 -5.58 -6.73
N SER A 68 -6.20 -6.01 -7.89
CA SER A 68 -7.64 -6.15 -8.11
C SER A 68 -8.31 -7.18 -7.18
N GLY A 69 -7.56 -8.17 -6.69
CA GLY A 69 -8.03 -9.20 -5.76
C GLY A 69 -7.85 -8.86 -4.28
N VAL A 70 -7.26 -7.71 -3.93
CA VAL A 70 -7.08 -7.31 -2.54
C VAL A 70 -8.41 -6.89 -1.94
N THR A 71 -8.81 -7.56 -0.86
CA THR A 71 -10.10 -7.35 -0.19
C THR A 71 -9.97 -6.39 1.00
N SER A 72 -11.12 -5.91 1.50
CA SER A 72 -11.17 -5.12 2.74
C SER A 72 -10.55 -5.84 3.94
N ILE A 73 -10.77 -7.15 4.08
CA ILE A 73 -10.18 -7.98 5.15
C ILE A 73 -8.65 -8.01 5.00
N TYR A 74 -8.13 -8.16 3.78
CA TYR A 74 -6.69 -8.09 3.54
C TYR A 74 -6.11 -6.74 3.96
N LEU A 75 -6.78 -5.64 3.60
CA LEU A 75 -6.36 -4.28 3.95
C LEU A 75 -6.34 -4.06 5.47
N GLN A 76 -7.32 -4.58 6.21
CA GLN A 76 -7.33 -4.51 7.67
C GLN A 76 -6.13 -5.26 8.28
N GLY A 77 -5.87 -6.49 7.82
CA GLY A 77 -4.72 -7.25 8.26
C GLY A 77 -3.38 -6.57 7.89
N ALA A 78 -3.33 -5.93 6.71
CA ALA A 78 -2.16 -5.18 6.25
C ALA A 78 -1.92 -3.91 7.09
N LEU A 79 -2.98 -3.20 7.47
CA LEU A 79 -2.90 -2.05 8.35
C LEU A 79 -2.31 -2.45 9.72
N ASN A 80 -2.76 -3.57 10.29
CA ASN A 80 -2.30 -4.06 11.59
C ASN A 80 -0.78 -4.33 11.63
N ARG A 81 -0.20 -4.83 10.53
CA ARG A 81 1.26 -5.10 10.42
C ARG A 81 2.06 -3.94 9.80
N SER A 82 1.39 -2.90 9.33
CA SER A 82 2.04 -1.73 8.71
C SER A 82 2.88 -0.96 9.73
N ARG A 83 3.89 -0.25 9.24
CA ARG A 83 4.78 0.59 10.05
C ARG A 83 4.75 2.03 9.57
N PRO A 84 4.95 3.00 10.48
CA PRO A 84 5.19 4.39 10.10
C PRO A 84 6.20 4.56 8.96
N VAL A 85 5.86 5.37 7.96
CA VAL A 85 6.82 5.81 6.95
C VAL A 85 7.81 6.74 7.62
N ARG A 86 9.07 6.33 7.69
CA ARG A 86 10.17 7.22 8.08
C ARG A 86 10.57 8.02 6.86
N ILE A 87 10.27 9.31 6.87
CA ILE A 87 10.87 10.26 5.94
C ILE A 87 12.22 10.61 6.58
N SER A 88 13.32 10.14 6.00
CA SER A 88 14.62 10.68 6.38
C SER A 88 14.65 12.10 5.83
N ALA A 89 14.80 13.10 6.70
CA ALA A 89 15.17 14.43 6.25
C ALA A 89 16.53 14.29 5.55
N ALA A 90 16.60 14.77 4.31
CA ALA A 90 17.83 14.83 3.53
C ALA A 90 18.82 15.81 4.16
#